data_AF-A0A7W1A657-F1
#
_entry.id   AF-A0A7W1A657-F1
#
_cell.length_a   1.000
_cell.length_b   1.000
_cell.length_c   1.000
_cell.angle_alpha   90.00
_cell.angle_beta   90.00
_cell.angle_gamma   90.00
#
_symmetry.space_group_name_H-M   'P 1'
#
loop_
_entity.id
_entity.type
_entity.pdbx_description
1 polymer ?
#
loop_
_entity_poly.entity_id
_entity_poly.type
_entity_poly.pdbx_seq_one_letter_code
_entity_poly.pdbx_strand_id
1 'polypeptide(L)'
;SEESNDVRWFPVDELPTPLAFDHDRILRYAIDRLRSKMEYTTLAFQLLPTEFTLPKLKRIYEEILGEKLDKANFYRKLRDSDLLEDTGKFHEGRGRPARLYRFRDSRVEGDFVFRYREAKTRG
;
A
#
# COMPACT_ATOMS: atom_id res chain seq x y z
N SER A 1 -15.32 -36.33 -5.74
CA SER A 1 -14.46 -35.77 -6.81
C SER A 1 -13.52 -34.81 -6.14
N GLU A 2 -12.23 -35.13 -6.13
CA GLU A 2 -11.18 -34.28 -5.56
C GLU A 2 -11.04 -33.03 -6.44
N GLU A 3 -11.51 -31.88 -5.96
CA GLU A 3 -11.20 -30.62 -6.61
C GLU A 3 -9.71 -30.33 -6.43
N SER A 4 -8.96 -30.46 -7.52
CA SER A 4 -7.54 -30.11 -7.59
C SER A 4 -7.38 -28.60 -7.39
N ASN A 5 -7.07 -28.19 -6.17
CA ASN A 5 -6.75 -26.81 -5.83
C ASN A 5 -5.23 -26.58 -5.94
N ASP A 6 -4.66 -26.67 -7.14
CA ASP A 6 -3.27 -26.22 -7.38
C ASP A 6 -3.20 -24.68 -7.50
N VAL A 7 -3.72 -24.00 -6.48
CA VAL A 7 -3.71 -22.55 -6.34
C VAL A 7 -2.73 -22.19 -5.24
N ARG A 8 -1.77 -21.32 -5.56
CA ARG A 8 -0.76 -20.85 -4.62
C ARG A 8 -0.59 -19.34 -4.73
N TRP A 9 -0.25 -18.72 -3.62
CA TRP A 9 0.21 -17.34 -3.61
C TRP A 9 1.68 -17.30 -4.00
N PHE A 10 2.00 -16.43 -4.94
CA PHE A 10 3.37 -16.16 -5.36
C PHE A 10 3.70 -14.69 -5.12
N PRO A 11 4.91 -14.37 -4.64
CA PRO A 11 5.44 -13.02 -4.77
C PRO A 11 5.41 -12.63 -6.26
N VAL A 12 4.98 -11.40 -6.55
CA VAL A 12 4.84 -10.91 -7.93
C VAL A 12 6.18 -10.90 -8.67
N ASP A 13 7.28 -10.76 -7.93
CA ASP A 13 8.66 -10.80 -8.38
C ASP A 13 9.26 -12.22 -8.45
N GLU A 14 8.58 -13.24 -7.93
CA GLU A 14 9.02 -14.64 -7.88
C GLU A 14 8.01 -15.58 -8.54
N LEU A 15 7.41 -15.15 -9.65
CA LEU A 15 6.45 -15.97 -10.38
C LEU A 15 7.14 -17.07 -11.19
N PRO A 16 6.52 -18.26 -11.29
CA PRO A 16 6.96 -19.27 -12.23
C PRO A 16 6.79 -18.73 -13.66
N THR A 17 7.88 -18.63 -14.40
CA THR A 17 7.90 -18.12 -15.78
C THR A 17 8.29 -19.23 -16.76
N PRO A 18 7.71 -19.24 -17.98
CA PRO A 18 6.69 -18.32 -18.49
C PRO A 18 5.29 -18.61 -17.93
N LEU A 19 4.45 -17.57 -17.80
CA LEU A 19 3.03 -17.77 -17.51
C LEU A 19 2.30 -18.24 -18.78
N ALA A 20 1.14 -18.89 -18.62
CA ALA A 20 0.36 -19.36 -19.75
C ALA A 20 -0.09 -18.20 -20.68
N PHE A 21 -0.10 -18.45 -21.99
CA PHE A 21 -0.56 -17.50 -23.01
C PHE A 21 0.12 -16.12 -22.90
N ASP A 22 -0.67 -15.05 -22.75
CA ASP A 22 -0.22 -13.67 -22.61
C ASP A 22 -0.37 -13.14 -21.17
N HIS A 23 -0.46 -14.04 -20.18
CA HIS A 23 -0.69 -13.67 -18.79
C HIS A 23 0.43 -12.78 -18.22
N ASP A 24 1.67 -12.91 -18.69
CA ASP A 24 2.76 -11.99 -18.33
C ASP A 24 2.45 -10.53 -18.72
N ARG A 25 1.77 -10.31 -19.87
CA ARG A 25 1.35 -8.98 -20.31
C ARG A 25 0.18 -8.46 -19.50
N ILE A 26 -0.81 -9.31 -19.22
CA ILE A 26 -1.97 -8.96 -18.39
C ILE A 26 -1.51 -8.56 -16.98
N LEU A 27 -0.61 -9.34 -16.39
CA LEU A 27 -0.06 -9.08 -15.08
C LEU A 27 0.69 -7.76 -15.02
N ARG A 28 1.62 -7.51 -15.95
CA ARG A 28 2.35 -6.23 -16.03
C ARG A 28 1.39 -5.05 -16.13
N TYR A 29 0.39 -5.14 -17.00
CA TYR A 29 -0.63 -4.10 -17.14
C TYR A 29 -1.42 -3.87 -15.84
N ALA A 30 -1.82 -4.94 -15.14
CA ALA A 30 -2.55 -4.86 -13.89
C ALA A 30 -1.72 -4.17 -12.79
N ILE A 31 -0.43 -4.51 -12.68
CA ILE A 31 0.50 -3.88 -11.73
C ILE A 31 0.70 -2.40 -12.05
N ASP A 32 0.93 -2.05 -13.32
CA ASP A 32 1.12 -0.66 -13.73
C ASP A 32 -0.14 0.18 -13.49
N ARG A 33 -1.32 -0.41 -13.75
CA ARG A 33 -2.61 0.22 -13.46
C ARG A 33 -2.83 0.39 -11.96
N LEU A 34 -2.46 -0.60 -11.14
CA LEU A 34 -2.52 -0.53 -9.69
C LEU A 34 -1.63 0.60 -9.16
N ARG A 35 -0.36 0.65 -9.57
CA ARG A 35 0.59 1.70 -9.20
C ARG A 35 0.11 3.09 -9.62
N SER A 36 -0.44 3.21 -10.83
CA SER A 36 -1.01 4.47 -11.31
C SER A 36 -2.20 4.93 -10.47
N LYS A 37 -3.03 4.01 -9.97
CA LYS A 37 -4.16 4.35 -9.09
C LYS A 37 -3.74 4.71 -7.67
N MET A 38 -2.64 4.16 -7.16
CA MET A 38 -2.13 4.48 -5.82
C MET A 38 -1.75 5.95 -5.66
N GLU A 39 -1.42 6.63 -6.76
CA GLU A 39 -1.11 8.07 -6.76
C GLU A 39 -2.34 8.97 -6.52
N TYR A 40 -3.56 8.51 -6.82
CA TYR A 40 -4.76 9.37 -6.89
C TYR A 40 -5.99 8.77 -6.17
N THR A 41 -5.85 7.65 -5.46
CA THR A 41 -6.99 6.95 -4.88
C THR A 41 -6.73 6.45 -3.47
N THR A 42 -7.82 6.19 -2.76
CA THR A 42 -7.89 5.57 -1.43
C THR A 42 -7.69 4.05 -1.47
N LEU A 43 -7.20 3.48 -2.58
CA LEU A 43 -7.13 2.02 -2.77
C LEU A 43 -6.28 1.30 -1.71
N ALA A 44 -5.21 1.95 -1.23
CA ALA A 44 -4.41 1.44 -0.14
C ALA A 44 -5.24 1.18 1.14
N PHE A 45 -6.35 1.89 1.31
CA PHE A 45 -7.21 1.80 2.49
C PHE A 45 -7.96 0.48 2.52
N GLN A 46 -8.31 -0.05 1.35
CA GLN A 46 -8.97 -1.34 1.21
C GLN A 46 -8.03 -2.53 1.49
N LEU A 47 -6.71 -2.31 1.39
CA LEU A 47 -5.69 -3.33 1.61
C LEU A 47 -5.23 -3.42 3.07
N LEU A 48 -5.69 -2.50 3.91
CA LEU A 48 -5.26 -2.38 5.31
C LEU A 48 -6.35 -2.88 6.27
N PRO A 49 -5.96 -3.43 7.43
CA PRO A 49 -6.90 -3.65 8.51
C PRO A 49 -7.49 -2.31 8.99
N THR A 50 -8.60 -2.36 9.72
CA THR A 50 -9.31 -1.17 10.22
C THR A 50 -8.46 -0.28 11.15
N GLU A 51 -7.43 -0.83 11.80
CA GLU A 51 -6.44 -0.09 12.59
C GLU A 51 -5.04 -0.56 12.18
N PHE A 52 -4.13 0.37 11.92
CA PHE A 52 -2.77 0.08 11.45
C PHE A 52 -1.75 1.05 12.00
N THR A 53 -0.47 0.66 11.93
CA THR A 53 0.65 1.52 12.29
C THR A 53 1.18 2.25 11.05
N LEU A 54 1.70 3.48 11.20
CA LEU A 54 2.32 4.21 10.07
C LEU A 54 3.46 3.44 9.38
N PRO A 55 4.33 2.69 10.10
CA PRO A 55 5.32 1.83 9.45
C PRO A 55 4.70 0.74 8.56
N LYS A 56 3.58 0.14 8.98
CA LYS A 56 2.88 -0.90 8.19
C LYS A 56 2.26 -0.30 6.93
N LEU A 57 1.62 0.87 7.07
CA LEU A 57 1.10 1.65 5.94
C LEU A 57 2.22 1.97 4.92
N LYS A 58 3.35 2.51 5.40
CA LYS A 58 4.52 2.81 4.54
C LYS A 58 5.00 1.57 3.78
N ARG A 59 5.15 0.44 4.48
CA ARG A 59 5.63 -0.81 3.88
C ARG A 59 4.74 -1.30 2.74
N ILE A 60 3.41 -1.23 2.91
CA ILE A 60 2.47 -1.63 1.85
C ILE A 60 2.59 -0.70 0.64
N TYR A 61 2.74 0.61 0.84
CA TYR A 61 3.00 1.53 -0.26
C TYR A 61 4.30 1.20 -0.99
N GLU A 62 5.39 0.91 -0.27
CA GLU A 62 6.67 0.53 -0.87
C GLU A 62 6.58 -0.80 -1.65
N GLU A 63 5.87 -1.79 -1.13
CA GLU A 63 5.66 -3.09 -1.78
C GLU A 63 4.87 -2.94 -3.10
N ILE A 64 3.81 -2.13 -3.11
CA ILE A 64 3.00 -1.89 -4.32
C ILE A 64 3.78 -1.06 -5.35
N LEU A 65 4.45 0.01 -4.90
CA LEU A 65 5.22 0.90 -5.77
C LEU A 65 6.50 0.23 -6.30
N GLY A 66 7.05 -0.76 -5.59
CA GLY A 66 8.32 -1.38 -5.93
C GLY A 66 9.54 -0.49 -5.65
N GLU A 67 9.39 0.55 -4.83
CA GLU A 67 10.50 1.45 -4.47
C GLU A 67 10.42 1.90 -3.00
N LYS A 68 11.55 2.37 -2.46
CA LYS A 68 11.62 2.88 -1.09
C LYS A 68 11.12 4.32 -1.00
N LEU A 69 10.31 4.60 0.01
CA LEU A 69 9.80 5.93 0.33
C LEU A 69 10.61 6.56 1.46
N ASP A 70 10.91 7.85 1.35
CA ASP A 70 11.47 8.60 2.46
C ASP A 70 10.47 8.67 3.62
N LYS A 71 10.91 8.24 4.80
CA LYS A 71 10.05 8.12 5.99
C LYS A 71 9.54 9.49 6.45
N ALA A 72 10.40 10.51 6.45
CA ALA A 72 10.04 11.81 6.99
C ALA A 72 8.99 12.51 6.10
N ASN A 73 9.22 12.50 4.78
CA ASN A 73 8.30 13.05 3.80
C ASN A 73 6.98 12.27 3.76
N PHE A 74 7.02 10.93 3.83
CA PHE A 74 5.81 10.11 3.86
C PHE A 74 4.93 10.48 5.08
N TYR A 75 5.52 10.53 6.28
CA TYR A 75 4.77 10.86 7.49
C TYR A 75 4.31 12.31 7.54
N ARG A 76 5.08 13.24 6.96
CA ARG A 76 4.66 14.64 6.80
C ARG A 76 3.43 14.72 5.89
N LYS A 77 3.48 14.17 4.67
CA LYS A 77 2.34 14.17 3.74
C LYS A 77 1.08 13.52 4.34
N LEU A 78 1.22 12.46 5.13
CA LEU A 78 0.09 11.81 5.84
C LEU A 78 -0.53 12.67 6.94
N ARG A 79 0.28 13.49 7.63
CA ARG A 79 -0.24 14.42 8.64
C ARG A 79 -0.91 15.62 8.00
N ASP A 80 -0.29 16.15 6.93
CA ASP A 80 -0.81 17.28 6.17
C ASP A 80 -2.15 16.96 5.48
N SER A 81 -2.44 15.67 5.22
CA SER A 81 -3.69 15.26 4.56
C SER A 81 -4.90 15.18 5.48
N ASP A 82 -4.70 15.12 6.81
CA ASP A 82 -5.76 14.98 7.81
C ASP A 82 -6.72 13.79 7.53
N LEU A 83 -6.21 12.75 6.87
CA LEU A 83 -6.96 11.52 6.54
C LEU A 83 -6.94 10.49 7.67
N LEU A 84 -5.98 10.62 8.58
CA LEU A 84 -5.74 9.67 9.66
C LEU A 84 -6.15 10.27 10.99
N GLU A 85 -6.78 9.45 11.82
CA GLU A 85 -7.00 9.74 13.23
C GLU A 85 -6.17 8.79 14.12
N ASP A 86 -5.57 9.34 15.18
CA ASP A 86 -4.96 8.55 16.24
C ASP A 86 -6.08 7.89 17.05
N THR A 87 -6.03 6.57 17.15
CA THR A 87 -7.05 5.79 17.88
C THR A 87 -6.85 5.85 19.40
N GLY A 88 -5.76 6.46 19.87
CA GLY A 88 -5.31 6.42 21.27
C GLY A 88 -4.71 5.08 21.70
N LYS A 89 -4.75 4.07 20.83
CA LYS A 89 -4.26 2.72 21.09
C LYS A 89 -2.83 2.54 20.55
N PHE A 90 -2.18 1.52 21.08
CA PHE A 90 -0.87 1.10 20.63
C PHE A 90 -0.92 -0.36 20.20
N HIS A 91 -0.22 -0.68 19.13
CA HIS A 91 0.08 -2.05 18.76
C HIS A 91 1.17 -2.57 19.69
N GLU A 92 0.80 -3.54 20.53
CA GLU A 92 1.73 -4.25 21.40
C GLU A 92 2.35 -5.42 20.63
N GLY A 93 3.67 -5.49 20.62
CA GLY A 93 4.42 -6.52 19.90
C GLY A 93 5.88 -6.51 20.34
N ARG A 94 6.73 -7.32 19.69
CA ARG A 94 8.18 -7.29 19.96
C ARG A 94 8.76 -5.93 19.54
N GLY A 95 9.08 -5.08 20.51
CA GLY A 95 9.74 -3.80 20.31
C GLY A 95 8.98 -2.63 20.93
N ARG A 96 9.34 -1.40 20.51
CA ARG A 96 8.70 -0.17 21.00
C ARG A 96 7.23 -0.14 20.54
N PRO A 97 6.28 0.12 21.45
CA PRO A 97 4.87 0.27 21.10
C PRO A 97 4.67 1.30 19.98
N ALA A 98 3.86 0.93 18.98
CA ALA A 98 3.58 1.77 17.83
C ALA A 98 2.12 2.25 17.88
N ARG A 99 1.88 3.56 17.72
CA ARG A 99 0.52 4.11 17.69
C ARG A 99 -0.30 3.49 16.56
N LEU A 100 -1.56 3.20 16.86
CA LEU A 100 -2.55 2.75 15.91
C LEU A 100 -3.35 3.93 15.37
N TYR A 101 -3.51 3.94 14.06
CA TYR A 101 -4.27 4.93 13.32
C TYR A 101 -5.39 4.24 12.55
N ARG A 102 -6.42 5.00 12.22
CA ARG A 102 -7.50 4.62 11.33
C ARG A 102 -7.74 5.74 10.32
N PHE A 103 -8.31 5.42 9.17
CA PHE A 103 -8.80 6.43 8.23
C PHE A 103 -10.08 7.08 8.76
N ARG A 104 -10.20 8.40 8.65
CA ARG A 104 -11.45 9.09 8.98
C ARG A 104 -12.55 8.67 8.00
N ASP A 105 -13.74 8.34 8.51
CA ASP A 105 -14.90 7.90 7.71
C ASP A 105 -15.40 8.97 6.71
N SER A 106 -15.09 10.25 6.92
CA SER A 106 -15.69 11.38 6.20
C SER A 106 -14.99 11.82 4.91
N ARG A 107 -13.89 11.19 4.49
CA ARG A 107 -13.08 11.68 3.35
C ARG A 107 -12.72 10.63 2.30
N VAL A 108 -13.61 9.68 2.03
CA VAL A 108 -13.36 8.62 1.04
C VAL A 108 -13.49 9.10 -0.42
N GLU A 109 -14.04 10.30 -0.67
CA GLU A 109 -14.14 10.87 -2.02
C GLU A 109 -13.09 11.97 -2.28
N GLY A 110 -12.18 11.70 -3.24
CA GLY A 110 -11.64 12.73 -4.13
C GLY A 110 -10.29 13.37 -3.79
N ASP A 111 -9.96 13.64 -2.53
CA ASP A 111 -8.96 14.69 -2.26
C ASP A 111 -7.52 14.24 -1.97
N PHE A 112 -7.20 12.94 -2.09
CA PHE A 112 -5.83 12.46 -1.88
C PHE A 112 -5.11 12.13 -3.18
N VAL A 113 -4.24 13.05 -3.60
CA VAL A 113 -3.23 12.79 -4.62
C VAL A 113 -1.86 12.63 -3.94
N PHE A 114 -1.47 11.38 -3.64
CA PHE A 114 -0.11 11.08 -3.24
C PHE A 114 0.81 11.12 -4.45
N ARG A 115 1.24 12.34 -4.83
CA ARG A 115 2.32 12.53 -5.79
C ARG A 115 3.63 12.07 -5.16
N TYR A 116 3.87 10.76 -5.14
CA TYR A 116 5.13 10.20 -4.63
C TYR A 116 6.31 10.56 -5.54
N ARG A 117 6.04 10.80 -6.84
CA ARG A 117 7.04 11.30 -7.80
C ARG A 117 7.61 12.67 -7.41
N GLU A 118 6.86 13.49 -6.68
CA GLU A 118 7.38 14.76 -6.12
C GLU A 118 8.25 14.55 -4.86
N ALA A 119 8.24 13.35 -4.26
CA ALA A 119 9.17 12.98 -3.20
C ALA A 119 10.56 12.57 -3.74
N LYS A 120 10.76 12.56 -5.08
CA LYS A 120 12.08 12.39 -5.73
C LYS A 120 12.87 13.69 -5.90
N THR A 121 12.29 14.87 -5.64
CA THR A 121 13.01 16.15 -5.87
C THR A 121 13.69 16.64 -4.60
N ARG A 122 14.87 16.10 -4.32
CA ARG A 122 16.03 16.87 -3.84
C ARG A 122 17.28 16.24 -4.44
N GLY A 123 17.78 16.86 -5.52
CA GLY A 123 19.21 16.97 -5.74
C GLY A 123 19.81 17.98 -4.77
#